data_AF-A0A7V9TGG7-F1
#
_entry.id   AF-A0A7V9TGG7-F1
#
_cell.length_a   1.000
_cell.length_b   1.000
_cell.length_c   1.000
_cell.angle_alpha   90.00
_cell.angle_beta   90.00
_cell.angle_gamma   90.00
#
_symmetry.space_group_name_H-M   'P 1'
#
loop_
_entity.id
_entity.type
_entity.pdbx_description
1 polymer ?
#
loop_
_entity_poly.entity_id
_entity_poly.type
_entity_poly.pdbx_seq_one_letter_code
_entity_poly.pdbx_strand_id
1 'polypeptide(L)'
;EMKRIAPGETNTWYIEVAGMEGAVRYSTKEPKTLWSFRRDKEQWWQKTDLGFQTPFKTITGGIFEPGFPDVILQMWAAFIAEREGFLGDRFGCVTPEEAVASHALFGGALESHRNRSVVSIL
;
A
#
# COMPACT_ATOMS: atom_id res chain seq x y z
N GLU A 1 15.10 -10.81 22.10
CA GLU A 1 13.72 -11.25 21.81
C GLU A 1 13.01 -10.17 21.01
N MET A 2 12.36 -10.51 19.89
CA MET A 2 11.64 -9.55 19.07
C MET A 2 10.28 -9.29 19.70
N LYS A 3 10.13 -8.17 20.43
CA LYS A 3 8.85 -7.81 21.04
C LYS A 3 7.90 -7.32 19.95
N ARG A 4 6.80 -8.05 19.72
CA ARG A 4 5.73 -7.60 18.82
C ARG A 4 4.82 -6.63 19.57
N ILE A 5 4.61 -5.45 18.99
CA ILE A 5 3.73 -4.43 19.56
C ILE A 5 2.25 -4.79 19.32
N ALA A 6 1.94 -5.53 18.23
CA ALA A 6 0.60 -6.00 17.90
C ALA A 6 0.54 -7.54 17.85
N PRO A 7 -0.05 -8.22 18.86
CA PRO A 7 -0.22 -9.67 18.85
C PRO A 7 -1.03 -10.16 17.66
N GLY A 8 -0.61 -11.28 17.05
CA GLY A 8 -1.28 -11.86 15.88
C GLY A 8 -0.89 -11.25 14.54
N GLU A 9 -0.24 -10.08 14.53
CA GLU A 9 0.32 -9.48 13.32
C GLU A 9 1.79 -9.90 13.14
N THR A 10 2.20 -10.05 11.88
CA THR A 10 3.59 -10.30 11.49
C THR A 10 4.19 -9.04 10.88
N ASN A 11 3.94 -8.79 9.60
CA ASN A 11 4.32 -7.59 8.85
C ASN A 11 3.10 -7.07 8.08
N THR A 12 2.03 -6.79 8.83
CA THR A 12 0.75 -6.39 8.27
C THR A 12 0.73 -4.89 8.03
N TRP A 13 0.61 -4.52 6.76
CA TRP A 13 0.37 -3.17 6.31
C TRP A 13 -1.07 -3.07 5.84
N TYR A 14 -1.71 -1.95 6.12
CA TYR A 14 -3.06 -1.68 5.65
C TYR A 14 -3.19 -0.22 5.26
N ILE A 15 -4.12 0.04 4.36
CA ILE A 15 -4.51 1.39 3.97
C ILE A 15 -6.03 1.41 3.79
N GLU A 16 -6.65 2.49 4.26
CA GLU A 16 -8.03 2.82 3.97
C GLU A 16 -8.08 4.25 3.44
N VAL A 17 -8.75 4.42 2.31
CA VAL A 17 -8.95 5.72 1.68
C VAL A 17 -10.44 5.97 1.59
N ALA A 18 -10.92 6.96 2.34
CA ALA A 18 -12.32 7.36 2.35
C ALA A 18 -12.51 8.64 1.52
N GLY A 19 -13.40 8.57 0.54
CA GLY A 19 -13.85 9.70 -0.27
C GLY A 19 -15.29 10.10 0.08
N MET A 20 -15.81 11.10 -0.65
CA MET A 20 -17.18 11.59 -0.44
C MET A 20 -18.24 10.59 -0.89
N GLU A 21 -17.94 9.78 -1.91
CA GLU A 21 -18.89 8.88 -2.58
C GLU A 21 -18.63 7.39 -2.30
N GLY A 22 -17.50 7.06 -1.67
CA GLY A 22 -17.08 5.69 -1.46
C GLY A 22 -15.80 5.59 -0.65
N ALA A 23 -15.33 4.37 -0.41
CA ALA A 23 -14.05 4.12 0.22
C ALA A 23 -13.44 2.81 -0.30
N VAL A 24 -12.13 2.68 -0.15
CA VAL A 24 -11.42 1.42 -0.42
C VAL A 24 -10.52 1.07 0.75
N ARG A 25 -10.35 -0.22 1.01
CA ARG A 25 -9.42 -0.73 2.01
C ARG A 25 -8.64 -1.92 1.46
N TYR A 26 -7.37 -1.97 1.83
CA TYR A 26 -6.45 -3.05 1.51
C TYR A 26 -5.64 -3.45 2.74
N SER A 27 -5.25 -4.72 2.83
CA SER A 27 -4.37 -5.25 3.87
C SER A 27 -3.47 -6.35 3.32
N THR A 28 -2.19 -6.32 3.68
CA THR A 28 -1.24 -7.40 3.34
C THR A 28 -1.51 -8.69 4.12
N LYS A 29 -2.43 -8.67 5.10
CA LYS A 29 -2.93 -9.88 5.77
C LYS A 29 -3.83 -10.72 4.87
N GLU A 30 -4.53 -10.06 3.93
CA GLU A 30 -5.41 -10.68 2.94
C GLU A 30 -5.09 -10.09 1.56
N PRO A 31 -3.86 -10.32 1.04
CA PRO A 31 -3.30 -9.54 -0.08
C PRO A 31 -4.04 -9.77 -1.41
N LYS A 32 -4.84 -10.83 -1.50
CA LYS A 32 -5.68 -11.19 -2.65
C LYS A 32 -7.07 -10.55 -2.60
N THR A 33 -7.29 -9.57 -1.73
CA THR A 33 -8.62 -9.04 -1.46
C THR A 33 -8.63 -7.53 -1.57
N LEU A 34 -9.69 -7.01 -2.17
CA LEU A 34 -9.98 -5.57 -2.17
C LEU A 34 -11.32 -5.36 -1.49
N TRP A 35 -11.34 -4.44 -0.53
CA TRP A 35 -12.56 -3.98 0.09
C TRP A 35 -12.99 -2.68 -0.58
N SER A 36 -14.24 -2.62 -1.02
CA SER A 36 -14.87 -1.42 -1.55
C SER A 36 -16.12 -1.08 -0.74
N PHE A 37 -16.29 0.20 -0.46
CA PHE A 37 -17.46 0.75 0.18
C PHE A 37 -18.30 1.49 -0.84
N ARG A 38 -19.58 1.14 -0.92
CA ARG A 38 -20.56 1.81 -1.77
C ARG A 38 -21.63 2.47 -0.92
N ARG A 39 -21.90 3.74 -1.22
CA ARG A 39 -22.95 4.55 -0.58
C ARG A 39 -24.15 4.66 -1.51
N ASP A 40 -24.92 3.58 -1.59
CA ASP A 40 -26.19 3.55 -2.29
C ASP A 40 -27.35 3.80 -1.30
N LYS A 41 -28.60 3.43 -1.66
CA LYS A 41 -29.74 3.44 -0.73
C LYS A 41 -29.44 2.63 0.55
N GLU A 42 -28.69 1.55 0.38
CA GLU A 42 -28.08 0.78 1.46
C GLU A 42 -26.56 0.89 1.36
N GLN A 43 -25.88 0.89 2.50
CA GLN A 43 -24.44 1.03 2.57
C GLN A 43 -23.78 -0.32 2.73
N TRP A 44 -22.81 -0.62 1.86
CA TRP A 44 -22.17 -1.93 1.82
C TRP A 44 -20.66 -1.81 1.79
N TRP A 45 -20.01 -2.56 2.68
CA TRP A 45 -18.64 -3.00 2.46
C TRP A 45 -18.66 -4.32 1.73
N GLN A 46 -17.97 -4.39 0.61
CA GLN A 46 -17.86 -5.58 -0.20
C GLN A 46 -16.41 -6.00 -0.32
N LYS A 47 -16.17 -7.27 -0.06
CA LYS A 47 -14.89 -7.93 -0.28
C LYS A 47 -14.91 -8.61 -1.64
N THR A 48 -13.90 -8.33 -2.46
CA THR A 48 -13.68 -9.01 -3.73
C THR A 48 -12.38 -9.79 -3.66
N ASP A 49 -12.45 -11.10 -3.91
CA ASP A 49 -11.28 -11.95 -4.06
C ASP A 49 -10.73 -11.82 -5.49
N LEU A 50 -9.46 -11.43 -5.61
CA LEU A 50 -8.81 -11.06 -6.87
C LEU A 50 -8.02 -12.22 -7.49
N GLY A 51 -7.59 -13.21 -6.70
CA GLY A 51 -6.64 -14.24 -7.15
C GLY A 51 -5.23 -13.67 -7.39
N PHE A 52 -4.48 -14.24 -8.33
CA PHE A 52 -3.17 -13.73 -8.75
C PHE A 52 -3.33 -12.66 -9.83
N GLN A 53 -3.47 -11.40 -9.43
CA GLN A 53 -3.54 -10.24 -10.34
C GLN A 53 -2.41 -9.27 -10.01
N THR A 54 -1.52 -9.02 -10.98
CA THR A 54 -0.39 -8.10 -10.81
C THR A 54 -0.24 -7.20 -12.05
N PRO A 55 0.29 -5.97 -11.91
CA PRO A 55 0.41 -5.04 -13.04
C PRO A 55 1.29 -5.56 -14.19
N PHE A 56 2.40 -6.23 -13.86
CA PHE A 56 3.28 -6.86 -14.84
C PHE A 56 2.97 -8.35 -14.96
N LYS A 57 2.79 -8.82 -16.19
CA LYS A 57 2.45 -10.21 -16.48
C LYS A 57 3.47 -11.18 -15.87
N THR A 58 2.98 -12.18 -15.13
CA THR A 58 3.77 -13.25 -14.51
C THR A 58 3.57 -14.59 -15.20
N ILE A 59 4.46 -15.54 -14.92
CA ILE A 59 4.28 -16.95 -15.31
C ILE A 59 3.27 -17.69 -14.43
N THR A 60 3.07 -17.22 -13.19
CA THR A 60 2.13 -17.80 -12.23
C THR A 60 0.69 -17.68 -12.75
N GLY A 61 -0.05 -18.78 -12.72
CA GLY A 61 -1.44 -18.83 -13.15
C GLY A 61 -2.39 -18.06 -12.21
N GLY A 62 -3.48 -17.51 -12.76
CA GLY A 62 -4.41 -16.65 -12.02
C GLY A 62 -5.10 -17.27 -10.79
N ILE A 63 -5.11 -18.61 -10.70
CA ILE A 63 -5.71 -19.36 -9.59
C ILE A 63 -4.84 -19.45 -8.34
N PHE A 64 -3.56 -19.09 -8.44
CA PHE A 64 -2.62 -19.12 -7.31
C PHE A 64 -2.71 -17.86 -6.45
N GLU A 65 -1.95 -17.84 -5.35
CA GLU A 65 -1.91 -16.71 -4.42
C GLU A 65 -0.58 -15.97 -4.54
N PRO A 66 -0.59 -14.62 -4.63
CA PRO A 66 0.64 -13.84 -4.66
C PRO A 66 1.30 -13.82 -3.28
N GLY A 67 2.61 -14.02 -3.26
CA GLY A 67 3.46 -13.91 -2.08
C GLY A 67 4.39 -12.70 -2.13
N PHE A 68 5.16 -12.50 -1.06
CA PHE A 68 6.17 -11.44 -1.00
C PHE A 68 7.20 -11.48 -2.15
N PRO A 69 7.70 -12.66 -2.60
CA PRO A 69 8.60 -12.72 -3.76
C PRO A 69 7.98 -12.15 -5.04
N ASP A 70 6.68 -12.37 -5.27
CA ASP A 70 5.97 -11.83 -6.43
C ASP A 70 5.96 -10.30 -6.38
N VAL A 71 5.70 -9.71 -5.20
CA VAL A 71 5.74 -8.25 -5.01
C VAL A 71 7.13 -7.69 -5.31
N ILE A 72 8.20 -8.34 -4.85
CA ILE A 72 9.57 -7.92 -5.17
C ILE A 72 9.83 -7.96 -6.68
N LEU A 73 9.39 -9.00 -7.39
CA LEU A 73 9.52 -9.06 -8.85
C LEU A 73 8.74 -7.94 -9.55
N GLN A 74 7.56 -7.56 -9.05
CA GLN A 74 6.80 -6.42 -9.55
C GLN A 74 7.54 -5.09 -9.32
N MET A 75 8.23 -4.92 -8.18
CA MET A 75 9.06 -3.74 -7.91
C MET A 75 10.24 -3.65 -8.88
N TRP A 76 10.93 -4.76 -9.17
CA TRP A 76 12.00 -4.80 -10.16
C TRP A 76 11.48 -4.48 -11.57
N ALA A 77 10.33 -5.05 -11.94
CA ALA A 77 9.70 -4.78 -13.22
C ALA A 77 9.33 -3.29 -13.37
N ALA A 78 8.77 -2.68 -12.31
CA ALA A 78 8.46 -1.25 -12.29
C ALA A 78 9.72 -0.39 -12.47
N PHE A 79 10.80 -0.70 -11.74
CA PHE A 79 12.07 0.02 -11.83
C PHE A 79 12.67 -0.02 -13.24
N ILE A 80 12.70 -1.21 -13.86
CA ILE A 80 13.21 -1.37 -15.22
C ILE A 80 12.29 -0.65 -16.22
N ALA A 81 10.97 -0.78 -16.08
CA ALA A 81 10.01 -0.12 -16.95
C ALA A 81 10.10 1.41 -16.86
N GLU A 82 10.32 1.97 -15.67
CA GLU A 82 10.53 3.41 -15.48
C GLU A 82 11.79 3.89 -16.18
N ARG A 83 12.90 3.19 -15.95
CA ARG A 83 14.19 3.51 -16.55
C ARG A 83 14.14 3.53 -18.08
N GLU A 84 13.42 2.59 -18.69
CA GLU A 84 13.26 2.48 -20.14
C GLU A 84 12.16 3.40 -20.70
N GLY A 85 11.46 4.17 -19.86
CA GLY A 85 10.40 5.10 -20.29
C GLY A 85 9.06 4.44 -20.64
N PHE A 86 8.81 3.22 -20.14
CA PHE A 86 7.61 2.43 -20.46
C PHE A 86 6.44 2.60 -19.48
N LEU A 87 6.59 3.40 -18.41
CA LEU A 87 5.49 3.62 -17.47
C LEU A 87 4.36 4.48 -18.02
N GLY A 88 4.66 5.43 -18.92
CA GLY A 88 3.67 6.35 -19.46
C GLY A 88 3.11 7.27 -18.37
N ASP A 89 1.80 7.20 -18.14
CA ASP A 89 1.03 7.96 -17.13
C ASP A 89 0.84 7.21 -15.80
N ARG A 90 1.48 6.04 -15.63
CA ARG A 90 1.40 5.22 -14.41
C ARG A 90 2.33 5.74 -13.31
N PHE A 91 2.05 5.34 -12.07
CA PHE A 91 2.93 5.63 -10.92
C PHE A 91 4.35 5.06 -11.11
N GLY A 92 5.34 5.90 -10.81
CA GLY A 92 6.77 5.57 -10.82
C GLY A 92 7.24 4.83 -9.57
N CYS A 93 8.52 4.48 -9.53
CA CYS A 93 9.17 4.04 -8.30
C CYS A 93 9.35 5.23 -7.35
N VAL A 94 9.48 4.90 -6.05
CA VAL A 94 9.76 5.89 -5.02
C VAL A 94 11.04 6.67 -5.34
N THR A 95 10.96 7.98 -5.23
CA THR A 95 12.07 8.91 -5.49
C THR A 95 12.89 9.16 -4.21
N PRO A 96 14.17 9.56 -4.34
CA PRO A 96 14.95 10.02 -3.20
C PRO A 96 14.27 11.17 -2.43
N GLU A 97 13.59 12.07 -3.13
CA GLU A 97 12.87 13.20 -2.56
C GLU A 97 11.70 12.74 -1.68
N GLU A 98 10.90 11.76 -2.15
CA GLU A 98 9.84 11.15 -1.35
C GLU A 98 10.39 10.40 -0.14
N ALA A 99 11.55 9.74 -0.27
CA ALA A 99 12.22 9.13 0.88
C ALA A 99 12.62 10.19 1.91
N VAL A 100 13.22 11.31 1.49
CA VAL A 100 13.56 12.42 2.39
C VAL A 100 12.30 13.03 3.03
N ALA A 101 11.21 13.19 2.28
CA ALA A 101 9.94 13.67 2.80
C ALA A 101 9.38 12.74 3.90
N SER A 102 9.51 11.42 3.74
CA SER A 102 9.10 10.47 4.78
C SER A 102 9.91 10.65 6.09
N HIS A 103 11.21 10.93 5.97
CA HIS A 103 12.05 11.24 7.14
C HIS A 103 11.63 12.54 7.83
N ALA A 104 11.28 13.58 7.07
CA ALA A 104 10.77 14.82 7.61
C ALA A 104 9.45 14.62 8.37
N LEU A 105 8.53 13.83 7.82
CA LEU A 105 7.29 13.43 8.47
C LEU A 105 7.54 12.69 9.79
N PHE A 106 8.44 11.71 9.81
CA PHE A 106 8.77 10.97 11.05
C PHE A 106 9.45 11.87 12.09
N GLY A 107 10.31 12.79 11.67
CA GLY A 107 10.90 13.80 12.55
C GLY A 107 9.84 14.69 13.19
N GLY A 108 8.91 15.23 12.40
CA GLY A 108 7.80 16.04 12.88
C GLY A 108 6.89 15.28 13.85
N ALA A 109 6.63 14.00 13.61
CA ALA A 109 5.84 13.16 14.51
C ALA A 109 6.52 12.98 15.88
N LEU A 110 7.85 12.78 15.91
CA LEU A 110 8.61 12.67 17.15
C LEU A 110 8.64 14.00 17.94
N GLU A 111 8.74 15.13 17.24
CA GLU A 111 8.68 16.46 17.85
C GLU A 111 7.29 16.76 18.41
N SER A 112 6.24 16.48 17.63
CA SER A 112 4.84 16.62 18.05
C SER A 112 4.55 15.81 19.31
N HIS A 113 5.01 14.55 19.37
CA HIS A 113 4.86 13.72 20.55
C HIS A 113 5.56 14.30 21.79
N ARG A 114 6.80 14.80 21.61
CA ARG A 114 7.60 15.38 22.70
C ARG A 114 6.98 16.65 23.27
N ASN A 115 6.52 17.53 22.40
CA ASN A 115 6.06 18.88 22.78
C ASN A 115 4.54 18.96 22.99
N ARG A 116 3.80 17.89 22.64
CA ARG A 116 2.33 17.83 22.67
C ARG A 116 1.69 18.96 21.87
N SER A 117 2.25 19.23 20.69
CA SER A 117 1.83 20.32 19.83
C SER A 117 1.69 19.86 18.39
N VAL A 118 0.97 20.65 17.59
CA VAL A 118 0.96 20.51 16.13
C VAL A 118 2.31 21.01 15.61
N VAL A 119 2.93 20.23 14.74
CA VAL A 119 4.20 20.56 14.07
C VAL A 119 3.93 20.63 12.57
N SER A 120 4.30 21.74 11.95
CA SER A 120 4.24 21.87 10.49
C SER A 120 5.38 21.09 9.87
N ILE A 121 5.08 20.32 8.82
CA ILE A 121 6.05 19.69 7.94
C ILE A 121 5.86 20.24 6.54
N LEU A 122 6.93 20.22 5.73
CA LEU A 122 6.94 20.69 4.35
C LEU A 122 6.48 19.60 3.39
#